data_AF-A0A7G7G9N0-F1
#
_entry.id   AF-A0A7G7G9N0-F1
#
_cell.length_a   1.000
_cell.length_b   1.000
_cell.length_c   1.000
_cell.angle_alpha   90.00
_cell.angle_beta   90.00
_cell.angle_gamma   90.00
#
_symmetry.space_group_name_H-M   'P 1'
#
loop_
_entity.id
_entity.type
_entity.pdbx_description
1 polymer ?
#
loop_
_entity_poly.entity_id
_entity_poly.type
_entity_poly.pdbx_seq_one_letter_code
_entity_poly.pdbx_strand_id
1 'polypeptide(L)'
;MKKLFFIVALFLPTLPVISHSVSLPVQQAAARGTATVSELANVVFAALQNNDFEQLPLYVPTDTELSSLQKKSSEDMQAVLQDLTADDVTASLRESFDAVIQAGVDKTLNLAELTLGDVRAGNASSKNKALIPVTATLTTRDNQPLALRFEALKINGRYFLFQRMEWQASK
;
A
#
# COMPACT_ATOMS: atom_id res chain seq x y z
N MET A 1 -61.14 -39.23 -53.82
CA MET A 1 -60.54 -39.55 -52.50
C MET A 1 -59.98 -38.26 -51.92
N LYS A 2 -60.58 -37.74 -50.84
CA LYS A 2 -60.19 -36.48 -50.18
C LYS A 2 -59.19 -36.78 -49.07
N LYS A 3 -58.04 -36.11 -49.05
CA LYS A 3 -57.13 -36.10 -47.89
C LYS A 3 -56.96 -34.66 -47.41
N LEU A 4 -57.36 -34.44 -46.17
CA LEU A 4 -57.31 -33.15 -45.47
C LEU A 4 -55.87 -32.76 -45.16
N PHE A 5 -55.54 -31.49 -45.41
CA PHE A 5 -54.36 -30.82 -44.88
C PHE A 5 -54.64 -30.38 -43.44
N PHE A 6 -53.79 -30.80 -42.50
CA PHE A 6 -53.72 -30.25 -41.15
C PHE A 6 -52.51 -29.31 -41.07
N ILE A 7 -52.76 -28.02 -40.85
CA ILE A 7 -51.73 -27.02 -40.53
C ILE A 7 -51.75 -26.86 -39.01
N VAL A 8 -50.67 -27.26 -38.33
CA VAL A 8 -50.45 -27.02 -36.91
C VAL A 8 -49.63 -25.74 -36.78
N ALA A 9 -50.24 -24.69 -36.26
CA ALA A 9 -49.56 -23.45 -35.90
C ALA A 9 -48.88 -23.61 -34.54
N LEU A 10 -47.54 -23.56 -34.52
CA LEU A 10 -46.74 -23.61 -33.30
C LEU A 10 -46.59 -22.19 -32.72
N PHE A 11 -47.27 -21.91 -31.60
CA PHE A 11 -47.07 -20.68 -30.83
C PHE A 11 -45.78 -20.81 -30.00
N LEU A 12 -44.79 -19.97 -30.28
CA LEU A 12 -43.56 -19.85 -29.48
C LEU A 12 -43.79 -18.87 -28.32
N PRO A 13 -43.50 -19.24 -27.06
CA PRO A 13 -43.56 -18.29 -25.94
C PRO A 13 -42.34 -17.37 -25.96
N THR A 14 -42.57 -16.06 -26.06
CA THR A 14 -41.55 -15.02 -25.91
C THR A 14 -41.23 -14.83 -24.42
N LEU A 15 -40.02 -15.22 -24.00
CA LEU A 15 -39.53 -14.92 -22.65
C LEU A 15 -39.19 -13.43 -22.51
N PRO A 16 -39.53 -12.77 -21.40
CA PRO A 16 -39.19 -11.38 -21.16
C PRO A 16 -37.68 -11.25 -20.91
N VAL A 17 -37.02 -10.40 -21.70
CA VAL A 17 -35.61 -10.02 -21.51
C VAL A 17 -35.54 -9.09 -20.29
N ILE A 18 -35.21 -9.65 -19.12
CA ILE A 18 -34.93 -8.89 -17.91
C ILE A 18 -33.56 -8.22 -18.10
N SER A 19 -33.58 -6.97 -18.54
CA SER A 19 -32.40 -6.12 -18.62
C SER A 19 -31.97 -5.77 -17.20
N HIS A 20 -31.02 -6.53 -16.64
CA HIS A 20 -30.35 -6.13 -15.41
C HIS A 20 -29.40 -4.99 -15.76
N SER A 21 -29.76 -3.78 -15.33
CA SER A 21 -28.83 -2.66 -15.31
C SER A 21 -27.64 -3.07 -14.45
N VAL A 22 -26.51 -3.38 -15.09
CA VAL A 22 -25.24 -3.59 -14.40
C VAL A 22 -24.82 -2.22 -13.86
N SER A 23 -25.18 -1.95 -12.62
CA SER A 23 -24.63 -0.85 -11.85
C SER A 23 -23.15 -1.14 -11.68
N LEU A 24 -22.32 -0.50 -12.52
CA LEU A 24 -20.88 -0.46 -12.30
C LEU A 24 -20.66 0.07 -10.87
N PRO A 25 -19.89 -0.61 -10.02
CA PRO A 25 -19.60 -0.10 -8.69
C PRO A 25 -18.98 1.28 -8.86
N VAL A 26 -19.64 2.31 -8.34
CA VAL A 26 -19.06 3.65 -8.19
C VAL A 26 -17.74 3.42 -7.48
N GLN A 27 -16.64 3.69 -8.19
CA GLN A 27 -15.28 3.54 -7.71
C GLN A 27 -15.10 4.55 -6.58
N GLN A 28 -15.50 4.14 -5.39
CA GLN A 28 -15.36 4.89 -4.15
C GLN A 28 -13.88 5.23 -4.06
N ALA A 29 -13.54 6.51 -4.15
CA ALA A 29 -12.17 6.99 -4.21
C ALA A 29 -11.36 6.23 -3.16
N ALA A 30 -10.39 5.42 -3.63
CA ALA A 30 -9.63 4.55 -2.76
C ALA A 30 -9.03 5.42 -1.67
N ALA A 31 -9.43 5.15 -0.45
CA ALA A 31 -9.07 6.00 0.65
C ALA A 31 -7.52 5.87 0.82
N ARG A 32 -6.77 6.98 0.78
CA ARG A 32 -5.29 7.06 0.93
C ARG A 32 -4.68 6.47 2.22
N GLY A 33 -3.54 5.79 2.15
CA GLY A 33 -2.95 5.12 3.31
C GLY A 33 -3.73 3.87 3.74
N THR A 34 -3.21 3.13 4.71
CA THR A 34 -3.73 1.80 5.07
C THR A 34 -4.41 1.78 6.44
N ALA A 35 -5.21 0.74 6.71
CA ALA A 35 -5.85 0.55 8.01
C ALA A 35 -4.88 -0.06 9.05
N THR A 36 -3.90 -0.83 8.59
CA THR A 36 -2.90 -1.48 9.46
C THR A 36 -1.48 -1.29 8.96
N VAL A 37 -0.50 -1.42 9.87
CA VAL A 37 0.93 -1.43 9.52
C VAL A 37 1.31 -2.62 8.63
N SER A 38 0.65 -3.77 8.79
CA SER A 38 0.88 -4.95 7.97
C SER A 38 0.43 -4.73 6.52
N GLU A 39 -0.69 -4.05 6.31
CA GLU A 39 -1.11 -3.61 4.96
C GLU A 39 -0.10 -2.63 4.37
N LEU A 40 0.42 -1.68 5.15
CA LEU A 40 1.43 -0.74 4.66
C LEU A 40 2.72 -1.46 4.26
N ALA A 41 3.17 -2.42 5.08
CA ALA A 41 4.34 -3.23 4.78
C ALA A 41 4.16 -4.07 3.50
N ASN A 42 2.96 -4.65 3.28
CA ASN A 42 2.64 -5.36 2.04
C ASN A 42 2.77 -4.45 0.81
N VAL A 43 2.28 -3.22 0.88
CA VAL A 43 2.39 -2.25 -0.21
C VAL A 43 3.85 -1.88 -0.49
N VAL A 44 4.62 -1.55 0.54
CA VAL A 44 6.05 -1.24 0.41
C VAL A 44 6.80 -2.42 -0.20
N PHE A 45 6.50 -3.63 0.27
CA PHE A 45 7.10 -4.85 -0.22
C PHE A 45 6.76 -5.12 -1.69
N ALA A 46 5.49 -4.97 -2.09
CA ALA A 46 5.07 -5.13 -3.48
C ALA A 46 5.77 -4.12 -4.41
N ALA A 47 5.92 -2.87 -3.98
CA ALA A 47 6.68 -1.86 -4.73
C ALA A 47 8.15 -2.27 -4.90
N LEU A 48 8.80 -2.76 -3.84
CA LEU A 48 10.18 -3.24 -3.90
C LEU A 48 10.35 -4.47 -4.81
N GLN A 49 9.45 -5.45 -4.74
CA GLN A 49 9.50 -6.63 -5.61
C GLN A 49 9.40 -6.25 -7.09
N ASN A 50 8.56 -5.26 -7.41
CA ASN A 50 8.34 -4.78 -8.77
C ASN A 50 9.35 -3.71 -9.21
N ASN A 51 10.22 -3.25 -8.30
CA ASN A 51 11.06 -2.07 -8.48
C ASN A 51 10.26 -0.85 -9.01
N ASP A 52 9.09 -0.61 -8.41
CA ASP A 52 8.11 0.37 -8.90
C ASP A 52 7.66 1.30 -7.76
N PHE A 53 8.36 2.43 -7.64
CA PHE A 53 8.03 3.46 -6.66
C PHE A 53 6.66 4.11 -6.94
N GLU A 54 6.16 4.10 -8.17
CA GLU A 54 4.90 4.77 -8.55
C GLU A 54 3.67 4.14 -7.89
N GLN A 55 3.82 2.99 -7.22
CA GLN A 55 2.77 2.36 -6.41
C GLN A 55 2.62 3.01 -5.03
N LEU A 56 3.63 3.75 -4.55
CA LEU A 56 3.67 4.30 -3.20
C LEU A 56 2.96 5.66 -2.97
N PRO A 57 2.75 6.57 -3.96
CA PRO A 57 2.21 7.90 -3.71
C PRO A 57 0.86 7.95 -2.98
N LEU A 58 -0.02 6.95 -3.18
CA LEU A 58 -1.30 6.85 -2.46
C LEU A 58 -1.15 6.56 -0.96
N TYR A 59 0.05 6.18 -0.52
CA TYR A 59 0.38 5.80 0.84
C TYR A 59 1.37 6.77 1.50
N VAL A 60 1.79 7.82 0.78
CA VAL A 60 2.56 8.96 1.32
C VAL A 60 1.58 10.05 1.77
N PRO A 61 1.83 10.74 2.90
CA PRO A 61 0.95 11.80 3.38
C PRO A 61 1.02 13.04 2.49
N THR A 62 -0.12 13.71 2.32
CA THR A 62 -0.25 15.04 1.70
C THR A 62 0.04 16.16 2.69
N ASP A 63 0.23 17.39 2.18
CA ASP A 63 0.31 18.59 3.02
C ASP A 63 -0.91 18.75 3.95
N THR A 64 -2.09 18.34 3.50
CA THR A 64 -3.31 18.39 4.33
C THR A 64 -3.23 17.40 5.49
N GLU A 65 -2.74 16.18 5.22
CA GLU A 65 -2.55 15.15 6.24
C GLU A 65 -1.43 15.52 7.21
N LEU A 66 -0.31 16.06 6.71
CA LEU A 66 0.81 16.56 7.50
C LEU A 66 0.38 17.74 8.40
N SER A 67 -0.36 18.72 7.86
CA SER A 67 -0.89 19.84 8.66
C SER A 67 -1.90 19.36 9.72
N SER A 68 -2.76 18.40 9.38
CA SER A 68 -3.67 17.79 10.36
C SER A 68 -2.91 17.07 11.47
N LEU A 69 -1.78 16.44 11.15
CA LEU A 69 -0.94 15.78 12.14
C LEU A 69 -0.23 16.82 13.02
N GLN A 70 0.33 17.87 12.44
CA GLN A 70 1.02 18.96 13.13
C GLN A 70 0.14 19.57 14.23
N LYS A 71 -1.12 19.89 13.93
CA LYS A 71 -2.09 20.46 14.88
C LYS A 71 -2.38 19.59 16.11
N LYS A 72 -2.12 18.28 16.03
CA LYS A 72 -2.38 17.29 17.09
C LYS A 72 -1.10 16.74 17.71
N SER A 73 0.06 17.22 17.26
CA SER A 73 1.38 16.68 17.62
C SER A 73 2.00 17.39 18.82
N SER A 74 2.95 16.72 19.49
CA SER A 74 3.83 17.35 20.48
C SER A 74 4.68 18.46 19.84
N GLU A 75 5.19 19.39 20.64
CA GLU A 75 6.06 20.48 20.20
C GLU A 75 7.26 19.97 19.38
N ASP A 76 7.93 18.92 19.86
CA ASP A 76 9.03 18.25 19.14
C ASP A 76 8.61 17.79 17.73
N MET A 77 7.41 17.22 17.60
CA MET A 77 6.92 16.73 16.31
C MET A 77 6.38 17.88 15.44
N GLN A 78 5.87 18.95 16.04
CA GLN A 78 5.54 20.16 15.29
C GLN A 78 6.77 20.75 14.63
N ALA A 79 7.93 20.75 15.32
CA ALA A 79 9.19 21.21 14.75
C ALA A 79 9.65 20.33 13.57
N VAL A 80 9.47 19.01 13.65
CA VAL A 80 9.77 18.10 12.53
C VAL A 80 8.85 18.35 11.32
N LEU A 81 7.59 18.69 11.57
CA LEU A 81 6.58 18.88 10.53
C LEU A 81 6.47 20.32 10.00
N GLN A 82 7.17 21.29 10.62
CA GLN A 82 6.94 22.72 10.38
C GLN A 82 7.20 23.14 8.95
N ASP A 83 8.30 22.65 8.37
CA ASP A 83 8.76 23.00 7.03
C ASP A 83 8.71 21.80 6.07
N LEU A 84 8.04 20.71 6.49
CA LEU A 84 8.02 19.48 5.72
C LEU A 84 6.81 19.44 4.79
N THR A 85 7.07 19.38 3.48
CA THR A 85 6.03 19.23 2.46
C THR A 85 5.87 17.78 2.02
N ALA A 86 4.73 17.45 1.41
CA ALA A 86 4.51 16.13 0.82
C ALA A 86 5.56 15.80 -0.25
N ASP A 87 6.01 16.79 -1.02
CA ASP A 87 7.05 16.62 -2.03
C ASP A 87 8.40 16.26 -1.38
N ASP A 88 8.75 16.88 -0.25
CA ASP A 88 9.96 16.53 0.51
C ASP A 88 9.90 15.09 1.03
N VAL A 89 8.74 14.69 1.57
CA VAL A 89 8.51 13.31 2.03
C VAL A 89 8.64 12.33 0.86
N THR A 90 8.00 12.61 -0.28
CA THR A 90 8.09 11.77 -1.48
C THR A 90 9.51 11.68 -2.03
N ALA A 91 10.24 12.80 -2.08
CA ALA A 91 11.62 12.85 -2.55
C ALA A 91 12.55 12.03 -1.64
N SER A 92 12.46 12.22 -0.33
CA SER A 92 13.22 11.45 0.65
C SER A 92 12.90 9.95 0.59
N LEU A 93 11.63 9.60 0.40
CA LEU A 93 11.22 8.21 0.23
C LEU A 93 11.77 7.60 -1.05
N ARG A 94 11.75 8.33 -2.17
CA ARG A 94 12.32 7.85 -3.44
C ARG A 94 13.82 7.59 -3.29
N GLU A 95 14.57 8.52 -2.69
CA GLU A 95 15.99 8.33 -2.42
C GLU A 95 16.24 7.07 -1.56
N SER A 96 15.47 6.89 -0.48
CA SER A 96 15.61 5.71 0.38
C SER A 96 15.17 4.41 -0.31
N PHE A 97 14.20 4.48 -1.22
CA PHE A 97 13.75 3.33 -2.02
C PHE A 97 14.88 2.88 -2.94
N ASP A 98 15.44 3.81 -3.71
CA ASP A 98 16.53 3.55 -4.64
C ASP A 98 17.76 3.01 -3.89
N ALA A 99 18.05 3.54 -2.70
CA ALA A 99 19.11 3.04 -1.83
C ALA A 99 18.86 1.59 -1.35
N VAL A 100 17.63 1.23 -1.00
CA VAL A 100 17.25 -0.15 -0.63
C VAL A 100 17.39 -1.10 -1.81
N ILE A 101 16.95 -0.69 -3.00
CA ILE A 101 17.11 -1.47 -4.23
C ILE A 101 18.59 -1.71 -4.51
N GLN A 102 19.40 -0.64 -4.52
CA GLN A 102 20.83 -0.72 -4.78
C GLN A 102 21.55 -1.60 -3.74
N ALA A 103 21.27 -1.41 -2.46
CA ALA A 103 21.84 -2.25 -1.41
C ALA A 103 21.41 -3.72 -1.50
N GLY A 104 20.21 -3.99 -2.07
CA GLY A 104 19.77 -5.34 -2.40
C GLY A 104 20.60 -5.95 -3.52
N VAL A 105 20.84 -5.19 -4.59
CA VAL A 105 21.71 -5.59 -5.73
C VAL A 105 23.14 -5.85 -5.26
N ASP A 106 23.72 -4.97 -4.44
CA ASP A 106 25.08 -5.11 -3.91
C ASP A 106 25.24 -6.38 -3.06
N LYS A 107 24.16 -6.81 -2.41
CA LYS A 107 24.07 -8.05 -1.63
C LYS A 107 23.65 -9.26 -2.46
N THR A 108 23.58 -9.13 -3.78
CA THR A 108 23.13 -10.17 -4.72
C THR A 108 21.74 -10.74 -4.39
N LEU A 109 20.87 -9.93 -3.80
CA LEU A 109 19.51 -10.35 -3.45
C LEU A 109 18.61 -10.35 -4.69
N ASN A 110 17.89 -11.43 -4.90
CA ASN A 110 16.79 -11.46 -5.85
C ASN A 110 15.51 -10.93 -5.17
N LEU A 111 15.28 -9.62 -5.29
CA LEU A 111 14.15 -8.94 -4.64
C LEU A 111 12.79 -9.53 -5.03
N ALA A 112 12.65 -10.01 -6.26
CA ALA A 112 11.42 -10.62 -6.77
C ALA A 112 11.12 -11.99 -6.13
N GLU A 113 12.13 -12.69 -5.60
CA GLU A 113 11.98 -13.98 -4.92
C GLU A 113 11.86 -13.84 -3.39
N LEU A 114 11.96 -12.63 -2.85
CA LEU A 114 11.71 -12.41 -1.43
C LEU A 114 10.25 -12.73 -1.10
N THR A 115 10.01 -13.08 0.16
CA THR A 115 8.67 -13.27 0.70
C THR A 115 8.50 -12.45 1.97
N LEU A 116 7.36 -11.77 2.12
CA LEU A 116 7.06 -11.05 3.36
C LEU A 116 6.65 -12.05 4.44
N GLY A 117 7.40 -12.05 5.54
CA GLY A 117 7.10 -12.78 6.75
C GLY A 117 6.47 -11.88 7.80
N ASP A 118 7.11 -11.80 8.96
CA ASP A 118 6.58 -11.07 10.13
C ASP A 118 6.71 -9.55 9.98
N VAL A 119 5.68 -8.81 10.41
CA VAL A 119 5.65 -7.35 10.41
C VAL A 119 5.42 -6.84 11.82
N ARG A 120 6.37 -6.06 12.34
CA ARG A 120 6.32 -5.50 13.69
C ARG A 120 6.30 -3.99 13.65
N ALA A 121 5.30 -3.38 14.28
CA ALA A 121 5.39 -1.99 14.70
C ALA A 121 6.20 -1.92 15.99
N GLY A 122 7.24 -1.10 16.00
CA GLY A 122 7.94 -0.72 17.21
C GLY A 122 7.16 0.32 18.00
N ASN A 123 7.65 0.60 19.21
CA ASN A 123 7.07 1.63 20.05
C ASN A 123 7.38 3.00 19.45
N ALA A 124 6.35 3.83 19.30
CA ALA A 124 6.55 5.23 19.03
C ALA A 124 7.41 5.86 20.14
N SER A 125 8.32 6.75 19.75
CA SER A 125 9.19 7.42 20.71
C SER A 125 8.36 8.23 21.70
N SER A 126 8.83 8.33 22.96
CA SER A 126 8.21 9.22 23.95
C SER A 126 8.21 10.69 23.49
N LYS A 127 9.20 11.07 22.68
CA LYS A 127 9.33 12.40 22.07
C LYS A 127 8.45 12.55 20.81
N ASN A 128 8.19 11.44 20.12
CA ASN A 128 7.49 11.46 18.85
C ASN A 128 6.50 10.29 18.74
N LYS A 129 5.30 10.50 19.32
CA LYS A 129 4.26 9.47 19.44
C LYS A 129 3.57 9.13 18.11
N ALA A 130 3.67 10.00 17.11
CA ALA A 130 3.05 9.79 15.81
C ALA A 130 3.93 8.99 14.86
N LEU A 131 5.25 9.01 15.07
CA LEU A 131 6.23 8.25 14.31
C LEU A 131 6.32 6.82 14.82
N ILE A 132 6.02 5.86 13.94
CA ILE A 132 5.98 4.44 14.26
C ILE A 132 7.05 3.75 13.42
N PRO A 133 8.15 3.27 14.01
CA PRO A 133 9.11 2.45 13.29
C PRO A 133 8.46 1.11 12.96
N VAL A 134 8.58 0.66 11.72
CA VAL A 134 8.07 -0.62 11.25
C VAL A 134 9.25 -1.48 10.82
N THR A 135 9.25 -2.75 11.21
CA THR A 135 10.21 -3.75 10.75
C THR A 135 9.46 -4.87 10.05
N ALA A 136 9.71 -5.03 8.76
CA ALA A 136 9.22 -6.14 7.95
C ALA A 136 10.34 -7.16 7.78
N THR A 137 10.10 -8.39 8.21
CA THR A 137 11.03 -9.50 8.00
C THR A 137 10.72 -10.12 6.65
N LEU A 138 11.62 -9.97 5.70
CA LEU A 138 11.59 -10.64 4.42
C LEU A 138 12.41 -11.93 4.49
N THR A 139 12.06 -12.92 3.68
CA THR A 139 12.78 -14.18 3.65
C THR A 139 13.20 -14.51 2.23
N THR A 140 14.47 -14.91 2.05
CA THR A 140 14.96 -15.43 0.77
C THR A 140 14.43 -16.83 0.50
N ARG A 141 14.64 -17.34 -0.71
CA ARG A 141 14.32 -18.72 -1.11
C ARG A 141 14.98 -19.78 -0.22
N ASP A 142 16.16 -19.47 0.31
CA ASP A 142 16.93 -20.33 1.22
C ASP A 142 16.53 -20.16 2.70
N ASN A 143 15.39 -19.53 2.96
CA ASN A 143 14.87 -19.22 4.30
C ASN A 143 15.78 -18.28 5.13
N GLN A 144 16.62 -17.47 4.48
CA GLN A 144 17.43 -16.47 5.19
C GLN A 144 16.56 -15.23 5.50
N PRO A 145 16.44 -14.82 6.78
CA PRO A 145 15.69 -13.62 7.14
C PRO A 145 16.49 -12.34 6.86
N LEU A 146 15.79 -11.33 6.34
CA LEU A 146 16.28 -10.00 6.02
C LEU A 146 15.29 -8.98 6.59
N ALA A 147 15.74 -8.13 7.51
CA ALA A 147 14.87 -7.12 8.09
C ALA A 147 14.93 -5.83 7.27
N LEU A 148 13.78 -5.39 6.76
CA LEU A 148 13.57 -4.07 6.17
C LEU A 148 12.94 -3.16 7.23
N ARG A 149 13.55 -2.01 7.50
CA ARG A 149 13.00 -0.98 8.39
C ARG A 149 12.46 0.19 7.58
N PHE A 150 11.33 0.73 8.01
CA PHE A 150 10.81 2.01 7.54
C PHE A 150 10.03 2.73 8.64
N GLU A 151 9.75 4.02 8.46
CA GLU A 151 8.94 4.80 9.41
C GLU A 151 7.55 5.11 8.83
N ALA A 152 6.53 4.91 9.66
CA ALA A 152 5.15 5.21 9.34
C ALA A 152 4.58 6.30 10.25
N LEU A 153 3.60 7.05 9.73
CA LEU A 153 2.79 7.98 10.52
C LEU A 153 1.37 7.46 10.66
N LYS A 154 0.77 7.65 11.84
CA LYS A 154 -0.66 7.40 12.05
C LYS A 154 -1.45 8.72 12.03
N ILE A 155 -2.20 8.96 10.96
CA ILE A 155 -2.99 10.17 10.75
C ILE A 155 -4.46 9.79 10.60
N ASN A 156 -5.32 10.33 11.46
CA ASN A 156 -6.78 10.08 11.44
C ASN A 156 -7.14 8.59 11.35
N GLY A 157 -6.41 7.74 12.08
CA GLY A 157 -6.65 6.30 12.16
C GLY A 157 -5.99 5.48 11.05
N ARG A 158 -5.26 6.11 10.13
CA ARG A 158 -4.64 5.44 8.98
C ARG A 158 -3.13 5.60 8.96
N TYR A 159 -2.46 4.61 8.39
CA TYR A 159 -1.01 4.54 8.34
C TYR A 159 -0.50 5.01 6.98
N PHE A 160 0.51 5.87 7.02
CA PHE A 160 1.18 6.42 5.86
C PHE A 160 2.68 6.15 5.95
N LEU A 161 3.30 5.86 4.81
CA LEU A 161 4.75 5.78 4.68
C LEU A 161 5.32 7.19 4.81
N PHE A 162 6.35 7.36 5.64
CA PHE A 162 6.90 8.68 5.94
C PHE A 162 8.35 8.82 5.53
N GLN A 163 9.28 8.11 6.16
CA GLN A 163 10.69 8.28 5.82
C GLN A 163 11.53 7.04 6.12
N ARG A 164 12.78 7.08 5.64
CA ARG A 164 13.89 6.17 5.98
C ARG A 164 13.58 4.69 5.76
N MET A 165 13.60 4.26 4.50
CA MET A 165 13.65 2.83 4.17
C MET A 165 15.10 2.34 4.17
N GLU A 166 15.40 1.25 4.88
CA GLU A 166 16.75 0.66 4.90
C GLU A 166 16.75 -0.82 5.30
N TRP A 167 17.72 -1.57 4.78
CA TRP A 167 18.02 -2.90 5.30
C TRP A 167 18.68 -2.80 6.68
N GLN A 168 18.17 -3.52 7.67
CA GLN A 168 18.89 -3.68 8.93
C GLN A 168 20.09 -4.61 8.75
N ALA A 169 21.22 -4.24 9.36
CA ALA A 169 22.38 -5.10 9.43
C ALA A 169 22.02 -6.40 10.18
N SER A 170 22.31 -7.55 9.57
CA SER A 170 22.31 -8.84 10.25
C SER A 170 23.36 -8.77 11.36
N LYS A 171 22.95 -8.95 12.62
CA LYS A 171 23.87 -9.07 13.76
C LYS A 171 24.50 -10.46 13.81
#